data_AF-A0A1B6LB28-F1
#
_entry.id   AF-A0A1B6LB28-F1
#
_cell.length_a   1.000
_cell.length_b   1.000
_cell.length_c   1.000
_cell.angle_alpha   90.00
_cell.angle_beta   90.00
_cell.angle_gamma   90.00
#
_symmetry.space_group_name_H-M   'P 1'
#
loop_
_entity.id
_entity.type
_entity.pdbx_description
1 polymer ?
#
loop_
_entity_poly.entity_id
_entity_poly.type
_entity_poly.pdbx_seq_one_letter_code
_entity_poly.pdbx_strand_id
1 'polypeptide(L)'
;QLVRIAKVLGTEELYEYLDKYHMELDPRFTDILGRHSRKRWERFVHSENQHLVSPEALDFLDKLLRYDHYERLTAREAMEHPYFFPIVKEQSRLNMVSSSPTPIAGTGPAGE
;
A
#
# COMPACT_ATOMS: atom_id res chain seq x y z
N GLN A 1 -10.38 -13.42 13.51
CA GLN A 1 -10.14 -12.40 12.45
C GLN A 1 -10.25 -12.97 11.04
N LEU A 2 -9.77 -14.20 10.78
CA LEU A 2 -9.79 -14.88 9.47
C LEU A 2 -11.12 -14.79 8.69
N VAL A 3 -12.26 -15.09 9.33
CA VAL A 3 -13.59 -15.02 8.69
C VAL A 3 -13.88 -13.63 8.09
N ARG A 4 -13.43 -12.55 8.74
CA ARG A 4 -13.61 -11.18 8.22
C ARG A 4 -12.74 -10.91 7.00
N ILE A 5 -11.52 -11.46 6.96
CA ILE A 5 -10.61 -11.38 5.82
C ILE A 5 -11.21 -12.14 4.63
N ALA A 6 -11.67 -13.38 4.85
CA ALA A 6 -12.31 -14.20 3.82
C ALA A 6 -13.59 -13.60 3.24
N LYS A 7 -14.35 -12.84 4.05
CA LYS A 7 -15.49 -12.06 3.56
C LYS A 7 -15.12 -10.92 2.61
N VAL A 8 -13.84 -10.56 2.51
CA VAL A 8 -13.34 -9.48 1.64
C VAL A 8 -12.48 -10.05 0.52
N LEU A 9 -11.42 -10.79 0.84
CA LEU A 9 -10.51 -11.37 -0.15
C LEU A 9 -11.07 -12.62 -0.85
N GLY A 10 -12.18 -13.17 -0.34
CA GLY A 10 -12.77 -14.40 -0.86
C GLY A 10 -12.16 -15.65 -0.22
N THR A 11 -12.86 -16.77 -0.39
CA THR A 11 -12.43 -18.07 0.16
C THR A 11 -11.65 -18.91 -0.84
N GLU A 12 -11.77 -18.64 -2.14
CA GLU A 12 -11.07 -19.39 -3.19
C GLU A 12 -9.54 -19.24 -3.07
N GLU A 13 -9.03 -17.99 -3.11
CA GLU A 13 -7.60 -17.71 -2.90
C GLU A 13 -7.08 -18.16 -1.53
N LEU A 14 -7.94 -18.24 -0.50
CA LEU A 14 -7.56 -18.78 0.81
C LEU A 14 -7.26 -20.28 0.70
N TYR A 15 -8.13 -21.05 0.05
CA TYR A 15 -7.91 -22.49 -0.11
C TYR A 15 -6.73 -22.79 -1.03
N GLU A 16 -6.55 -22.02 -2.11
CA GLU A 16 -5.34 -22.12 -2.95
C GLU A 16 -4.06 -21.88 -2.14
N TYR A 17 -4.08 -20.91 -1.23
CA TYR A 17 -2.97 -20.65 -0.31
C TYR A 17 -2.74 -21.80 0.67
N LEU A 18 -3.79 -22.36 1.27
CA LEU A 18 -3.68 -23.51 2.18
C LEU A 18 -3.09 -24.73 1.46
N ASP A 19 -3.57 -25.02 0.25
CA ASP A 19 -3.11 -26.14 -0.58
C ASP A 19 -1.65 -25.96 -0.99
N LYS A 20 -1.26 -24.75 -1.43
CA LYS A 20 0.11 -24.42 -1.86
C LYS A 20 1.16 -24.68 -0.78
N TYR A 21 0.83 -24.41 0.49
CA TYR A 21 1.76 -24.58 1.62
C TYR A 21 1.46 -25.81 2.48
N HIS A 22 0.55 -26.69 2.04
CA HIS A 22 0.13 -27.89 2.77
C HIS A 22 -0.28 -27.59 4.21
N MET A 23 -1.03 -26.50 4.42
CA MET A 23 -1.51 -26.09 5.73
C MET A 23 -2.91 -26.64 5.98
N GLU A 24 -3.10 -27.23 7.16
CA GLU A 24 -4.43 -27.65 7.60
C GLU A 24 -5.14 -26.50 8.32
N LEU A 25 -6.35 -26.21 7.88
CA LEU A 25 -7.23 -25.27 8.55
C LEU A 25 -7.94 -25.96 9.72
N ASP A 26 -7.87 -25.37 10.92
CA ASP A 26 -8.57 -25.90 12.10
C ASP A 26 -10.08 -26.08 11.77
N PRO A 27 -10.66 -27.27 12.05
CA PRO A 27 -12.05 -27.59 11.73
C PRO A 27 -13.07 -26.55 12.22
N ARG A 28 -12.77 -25.83 13.31
CA ARG A 28 -13.63 -24.76 13.85
C ARG A 28 -13.82 -23.61 12.85
N PHE A 29 -12.87 -23.40 11.94
CA PHE A 29 -12.96 -22.37 10.90
C PHE A 29 -13.71 -22.85 9.66
N THR A 30 -13.62 -24.14 9.32
CA THR A 30 -14.27 -24.74 8.15
C THR A 30 -15.78 -24.51 8.16
N ASP A 31 -16.42 -24.68 9.33
CA ASP A 31 -17.87 -24.51 9.48
C ASP A 31 -18.32 -23.04 9.39
N ILE A 32 -17.44 -22.08 9.71
CA ILE A 32 -17.80 -20.66 9.84
C ILE A 32 -17.29 -19.78 8.69
N LEU A 33 -16.37 -20.28 7.86
CA LEU A 33 -15.84 -19.55 6.70
C LEU A 33 -16.84 -19.49 5.55
N GLY A 34 -17.62 -20.57 5.34
CA GLY A 34 -18.53 -20.68 4.22
C GLY A 34 -17.84 -20.46 2.87
N ARG A 35 -18.58 -19.98 1.87
CA ARG A 35 -18.05 -19.58 0.56
C ARG A 35 -18.27 -18.09 0.33
N HIS A 36 -17.20 -17.37 0.02
CA HIS A 36 -17.24 -15.93 -0.25
C HIS A 36 -16.47 -15.61 -1.53
N SER A 37 -17.07 -14.78 -2.38
CA SER A 37 -16.38 -14.21 -3.55
C SER A 37 -15.51 -13.03 -3.13
N ARG A 38 -14.40 -12.81 -3.85
CA ARG A 38 -13.55 -11.63 -3.70
C ARG A 38 -14.38 -10.38 -3.95
N LYS A 39 -14.29 -9.41 -3.03
CA LYS A 39 -14.95 -8.11 -3.16
C LYS A 39 -14.00 -7.14 -3.84
N ARG A 40 -14.54 -6.45 -4.83
CA ARG A 40 -13.93 -5.25 -5.41
C ARG A 40 -13.75 -4.17 -4.34
N TRP A 41 -12.60 -3.50 -4.32
CA TRP A 41 -12.29 -2.46 -3.32
C TRP A 41 -13.24 -1.27 -3.38
N GLU A 42 -13.76 -0.95 -4.56
CA GLU A 42 -14.72 0.12 -4.80
C GLU A 42 -16.02 -0.07 -3.99
N ARG A 43 -16.33 -1.30 -3.56
CA ARG A 43 -17.47 -1.59 -2.67
C ARG A 43 -17.35 -0.91 -1.31
N PHE A 44 -16.14 -0.54 -0.89
CA PHE A 44 -15.88 0.11 0.39
C PHE A 44 -15.79 1.64 0.27
N VAL A 45 -15.98 2.19 -0.94
CA VAL A 45 -15.93 3.64 -1.17
C VAL A 45 -17.31 4.25 -0.91
N HIS A 46 -17.33 5.33 -0.13
CA HIS A 46 -18.53 6.09 0.22
C HIS A 46 -18.20 7.59 0.31
N SER A 47 -19.24 8.44 0.40
CA SER A 47 -19.11 9.91 0.36
C SER A 47 -18.09 10.48 1.35
N GLU A 48 -17.97 9.87 2.53
CA GLU A 48 -17.04 10.31 3.57
C GLU A 48 -15.58 9.96 3.27
N ASN A 49 -15.28 8.87 2.55
CA ASN A 49 -13.90 8.41 2.32
C ASN A 49 -13.41 8.60 0.88
N GLN A 50 -14.30 8.91 -0.07
CA GLN A 50 -13.97 9.00 -1.50
C GLN A 50 -12.79 9.92 -1.82
N HIS A 51 -12.60 10.99 -1.02
CA HIS A 51 -11.52 11.96 -1.20
C HIS A 51 -10.14 11.41 -0.83
N LEU A 52 -10.08 10.28 -0.11
CA LEU A 52 -8.85 9.57 0.25
C LEU A 52 -8.53 8.41 -0.71
N VAL A 53 -9.46 8.07 -1.59
CA VAL A 53 -9.37 6.90 -2.46
C VAL A 53 -8.98 7.32 -3.86
N SER A 54 -7.83 6.83 -4.32
CA SER A 54 -7.41 6.92 -5.72
C SER A 54 -7.18 5.51 -6.29
N PRO A 55 -7.15 5.35 -7.63
CA PRO A 55 -6.80 4.06 -8.25
C PRO A 55 -5.47 3.50 -7.75
N GLU A 56 -4.47 4.36 -7.56
CA GLU A 56 -3.14 3.98 -7.07
C GLU A 56 -3.19 3.53 -5.60
N ALA A 57 -4.06 4.13 -4.78
CA ALA A 57 -4.25 3.73 -3.39
C ALA A 57 -4.85 2.32 -3.28
N LEU A 58 -5.85 2.02 -4.12
CA LEU A 58 -6.49 0.71 -4.15
C LEU A 58 -5.55 -0.37 -4.70
N ASP A 59 -4.80 -0.05 -5.75
CA ASP A 59 -3.78 -0.93 -6.32
C ASP A 59 -2.65 -1.23 -5.31
N PHE A 60 -2.20 -0.22 -4.57
CA PHE A 60 -1.23 -0.40 -3.50
C PHE A 60 -1.77 -1.32 -2.39
N LEU A 61 -3.00 -1.08 -1.93
CA LEU A 61 -3.65 -1.87 -0.90
C LEU A 61 -3.85 -3.33 -1.34
N ASP A 62 -4.21 -3.55 -2.60
CA ASP A 62 -4.40 -4.89 -3.16
C ASP A 62 -3.12 -5.73 -3.14
N LYS A 63 -1.98 -5.11 -3.45
CA LYS A 63 -0.66 -5.76 -3.44
C LYS A 63 -0.12 -6.02 -2.02
N LEU A 64 -0.70 -5.40 -0.99
CA LEU A 64 -0.37 -5.68 0.41
C LEU A 64 -1.27 -6.77 1.01
N LEU A 65 -2.58 -6.72 0.71
CA LEU A 65 -3.57 -7.61 1.30
C LEU A 65 -3.73 -8.91 0.48
N ARG A 66 -2.68 -9.73 0.50
CA ARG A 66 -2.65 -11.06 -0.12
C ARG A 66 -2.61 -12.18 0.91
N TYR A 67 -3.30 -13.29 0.62
CA TYR A 67 -3.16 -14.51 1.42
C TYR A 67 -1.73 -15.03 1.38
N ASP A 68 -1.22 -15.22 0.16
CA ASP A 68 0.16 -15.60 -0.04
C ASP A 68 1.10 -14.49 0.42
N HIS A 69 1.89 -14.81 1.44
CA HIS A 69 2.83 -13.87 2.03
C HIS A 69 4.01 -13.57 1.09
N TYR A 70 4.33 -14.45 0.14
CA TYR A 70 5.36 -14.18 -0.88
C TYR A 70 4.90 -13.22 -1.96
N GLU A 71 3.58 -13.02 -2.14
CA GLU A 71 3.04 -12.06 -3.12
C GLU A 71 2.91 -10.64 -2.57
N ARG A 72 3.10 -10.46 -1.26
CA ARG A 72 2.99 -9.13 -0.64
C ARG A 72 4.21 -8.30 -0.99
N LEU A 73 3.98 -7.01 -1.26
CA LEU A 73 5.10 -6.08 -1.44
C LEU A 73 5.99 -6.06 -0.20
N THR A 74 7.29 -6.14 -0.42
CA THR A 74 8.28 -5.79 0.59
C THR A 74 8.23 -4.30 0.87
N ALA A 75 8.80 -3.86 2.00
CA ALA A 75 8.83 -2.44 2.35
C ALA A 75 9.52 -1.59 1.26
N ARG A 76 10.59 -2.12 0.65
CA ARG A 76 11.30 -1.44 -0.44
C ARG A 76 10.43 -1.28 -1.69
N GLU A 77 9.79 -2.36 -2.14
CA GLU A 77 8.88 -2.31 -3.29
C GLU A 77 7.67 -1.42 -3.03
N ALA A 78 7.17 -1.40 -1.79
CA ALA A 78 6.09 -0.54 -1.37
C ALA A 78 6.47 0.95 -1.47
N MET A 79 7.69 1.32 -1.07
CA MET A 79 8.18 2.70 -1.22
C MET A 79 8.34 3.14 -2.68
N GLU A 80 8.56 2.18 -3.60
CA GLU A 80 8.66 2.41 -5.03
C GLU A 80 7.29 2.44 -5.75
N HIS A 81 6.18 2.25 -5.02
CA HIS A 81 4.85 2.23 -5.61
C HIS A 81 4.42 3.61 -6.14
N PRO A 82 3.72 3.71 -7.29
CA PRO A 82 3.23 4.98 -7.85
C PRO A 82 2.43 5.85 -6.88
N TYR A 83 1.74 5.22 -5.94
CA TYR A 83 1.02 5.91 -4.85
C TYR A 83 1.91 6.90 -4.07
N PHE A 84 3.19 6.61 -3.90
CA PHE A 84 4.14 7.46 -3.16
C PHE A 84 4.93 8.44 -4.04
N PHE A 85 4.81 8.39 -5.37
CA PHE A 85 5.58 9.27 -6.26
C PHE A 85 5.46 10.77 -5.94
N PRO A 86 4.28 11.32 -5.59
CA PRO A 86 4.17 12.72 -5.20
C PRO A 86 5.03 13.06 -3.97
N ILE A 87 5.11 12.16 -2.99
CA ILE A 87 5.87 12.34 -1.76
C ILE A 87 7.38 12.24 -2.04
N VAL A 88 7.80 11.24 -2.81
CA VAL A 88 9.21 11.05 -3.20
C VAL A 88 9.73 12.26 -3.98
N LYS A 89 8.91 12.81 -4.88
CA LYS A 89 9.25 14.01 -5.65
C LYS A 89 9.43 15.23 -4.75
N GLU A 90 8.52 15.44 -3.80
CA GLU A 90 8.61 16.58 -2.87
C GLU A 90 9.81 16.45 -1.91
N GLN A 91 10.05 15.25 -1.37
CA GLN A 91 11.22 14.98 -0.53
C GLN A 91 12.54 15.22 -1.28
N SER A 92 12.62 14.81 -2.55
CA SER A 92 13.79 15.07 -3.39
C SER A 92 14.01 16.57 -3.63
N ARG A 93 12.93 17.33 -3.81
CA ARG A 93 12.98 18.79 -3.96
C ARG A 93 13.51 19.47 -2.69
N LEU A 94 13.00 19.09 -1.52
CA LEU A 94 13.45 19.61 -0.22
C LEU A 94 14.92 19.30 0.05
N ASN A 95 15.39 18.11 -0.32
CA ASN A 95 16.79 17.74 -0.18
C ASN A 95 17.71 18.58 -1.09
N MET A 96 17.31 18.86 -2.34
CA MET A 96 18.11 19.74 -3.22
C MET A 96 18.23 21.16 -2.64
N VAL A 97 17.15 21.72 -2.11
CA VAL A 97 17.14 23.08 -1.52
C VAL A 97 18.00 23.15 -0.25
N SER A 98 18.10 22.07 0.53
CA SER A 98 19.00 22.02 1.70
C SER A 98 20.47 21.85 1.34
N SER A 99 20.76 21.27 0.16
CA SER A 99 22.13 21.00 -0.30
C SER A 99 22.77 22.13 -1.10
N SER A 100 22.02 23.16 -1.49
CA SER A 100 22.55 24.34 -2.19
C SER A 100 23.31 25.26 -1.22
N PRO A 101 24.63 25.48 -1.40
CA PRO A 101 25.34 26.52 -0.67
C PRO A 101 24.86 27.88 -1.17
N THR A 102 24.43 28.73 -0.25
CA THR A 102 24.09 30.12 -0.54
C THR A 102 25.33 30.79 -1.18
N PRO A 103 25.22 31.46 -2.34
CA PRO A 103 26.32 32.29 -2.79
C PRO A 103 26.43 33.44 -1.79
N ILE A 104 27.55 33.53 -1.07
CA ILE A 104 27.90 34.72 -0.30
C ILE A 104 27.97 35.87 -1.31
N ALA A 105 26.92 36.69 -1.33
CA ALA A 105 26.91 37.97 -2.01
C ALA A 105 27.84 38.90 -1.21
N GLY A 106 29.11 38.94 -1.59
CA GLY A 106 30.07 39.90 -1.09
C GLY A 106 29.76 41.29 -1.65
N THR A 107 28.85 42.01 -1.01
CA THR A 107 28.68 43.45 -1.18
C THR A 107 29.63 44.18 -0.23
N GLY A 108 30.74 44.70 -0.76
CA GLY A 108 31.51 45.78 -0.14
C GLY A 108 31.41 47.01 -1.04
N PRO A 109 30.89 48.15 -0.57
CA PRO A 109 30.77 49.36 -1.38
C PRO A 109 32.10 50.12 -1.47
N ALA A 110 32.20 50.91 -2.53
CA ALA A 110 33.30 51.82 -2.84
C ALA A 110 33.60 52.83 -1.72
N GLY A 111 34.88 53.21 -1.60
CA GLY A 111 35.35 54.36 -0.83
C GLY A 111 36.70 54.84 -1.40
N GLU A 112 36.68 56.10 -1.83
CA GLU A 112 37.73 57.05 -2.27
C GLU A 112 39.22 56.67 -2.24
#